data_AF-A0A933RLV3-F1
#
_entry.id   AF-A0A933RLV3-F1
#
_cell.length_a   1.000
_cell.length_b   1.000
_cell.length_c   1.000
_cell.angle_alpha   90.00
_cell.angle_beta   90.00
_cell.angle_gamma   90.00
#
_symmetry.space_group_name_H-M   'P 1'
#
loop_
_entity.id
_entity.type
_entity.pdbx_description
1 polymer ?
#
loop_
_entity_poly.entity_id
_entity_poly.type
_entity_poly.pdbx_seq_one_letter_code
_entity_poly.pdbx_strand_id
1 'polypeptide(L)'
;MRLARHAAVAAAVFIVALVSAPAFAATSEDCFACHDDPSLVNAQDVSLRVDPKAFKESVHGQKGIECVDCHAALSDVKDFPHDAPVAKVDCSTCHSQEAEDYKASIHGKGFAKNDPSVPVCSTCHGKHDIRPPEDPQSSVNPLNLVAVCIKCHADTKIVAEHHLPPLEKIKAYESSVHMKALREKGLTVSAACNDCHGAHKIMPPDDPDSTANRFNIPETCAKCHQGIYQTYIESVHGQDYLKKNKDVPICTDCHGEHSIKSHESPDSAVYATHIAEICSKCHEDESLGKRYGFAAKRLKTYLGTYHGIASKMGDIKVANCASCHGYHDIRPPNDPRSSVHPDNIPKTCGKCHPQAGKNFAIGKVHVSEARESSMGAFVVERFYTIFIVANISGFIIFIMVDLYARRRKAKTHKRQTASDLEKVSPDSPE
;
A
#
# COMPACT_ATOMS: atom_id res chain seq x y z
N MET A 1 -84.32 -74.29 15.38
CA MET A 1 -83.43 -75.46 15.55
C MET A 1 -82.05 -75.07 15.03
N ARG A 2 -81.13 -74.76 15.95
CA ARG A 2 -79.97 -75.60 16.36
C ARG A 2 -78.74 -75.36 15.46
N LEU A 3 -77.78 -74.60 15.99
CA LEU A 3 -76.43 -75.05 16.43
C LEU A 3 -75.42 -74.99 15.27
N ALA A 4 -74.59 -73.94 15.22
CA ALA A 4 -73.30 -73.79 15.92
C ALA A 4 -72.14 -74.38 15.12
N ARG A 5 -71.12 -73.55 14.84
CA ARG A 5 -69.70 -73.88 15.02
C ARG A 5 -68.82 -72.66 14.80
N HIS A 6 -67.92 -72.46 15.76
CA HIS A 6 -66.89 -71.43 15.83
C HIS A 6 -65.74 -71.72 14.87
N ALA A 7 -65.10 -70.66 14.37
CA ALA A 7 -63.66 -70.69 14.07
C ALA A 7 -63.14 -69.24 14.05
N ALA A 8 -62.35 -68.89 15.06
CA ALA A 8 -61.56 -67.68 15.10
C ALA A 8 -60.40 -67.81 14.10
N VAL A 9 -60.26 -66.84 13.19
CA VAL A 9 -59.08 -66.71 12.32
C VAL A 9 -58.29 -65.51 12.81
N ALA A 10 -57.21 -65.77 13.52
CA ALA A 10 -56.19 -64.79 13.84
C ALA A 10 -55.41 -64.46 12.56
N ALA A 11 -55.52 -63.23 12.08
CA ALA A 11 -54.71 -62.75 10.96
C ALA A 11 -53.28 -62.45 11.47
N ALA A 12 -52.34 -63.32 11.14
CA ALA A 12 -50.93 -63.09 11.34
C ALA A 12 -50.43 -62.04 10.33
N VAL A 13 -50.15 -60.83 10.81
CA VAL A 13 -49.47 -59.78 10.04
C VAL A 13 -47.99 -60.15 9.97
N PHE A 14 -47.55 -60.66 8.82
CA PHE A 14 -46.15 -60.87 8.51
C PHE A 14 -45.50 -59.49 8.20
N ILE A 15 -44.82 -58.90 9.19
CA ILE A 15 -43.93 -57.76 8.95
C ILE A 15 -42.66 -58.32 8.32
N VAL A 16 -42.53 -58.19 7.00
CA VAL A 16 -41.26 -58.38 6.30
C VAL A 16 -40.40 -57.15 6.64
N ALA A 17 -39.53 -57.29 7.64
CA ALA A 17 -38.45 -56.35 7.86
C ALA A 17 -37.45 -56.51 6.70
N LEU A 18 -37.50 -55.61 5.71
CA LEU A 18 -36.37 -55.40 4.82
C LEU A 18 -35.21 -54.90 5.67
N VAL A 19 -34.32 -55.82 6.04
CA VAL A 19 -32.99 -55.48 6.52
C VAL A 19 -32.22 -55.01 5.31
N SER A 20 -32.25 -53.71 5.05
CA SER A 20 -31.29 -53.05 4.17
C SER A 20 -29.90 -53.33 4.75
N ALA A 21 -29.11 -54.17 4.08
CA ALA A 21 -27.69 -54.30 4.41
C ALA A 21 -27.08 -52.88 4.36
N PRO A 22 -26.25 -52.49 5.34
CA PRO A 22 -25.58 -51.20 5.28
C PRO A 22 -24.73 -51.21 4.01
N ALA A 23 -24.97 -50.25 3.12
CA ALA A 23 -23.97 -49.90 2.13
C ALA A 23 -22.69 -49.59 2.91
N PHE A 24 -21.62 -50.35 2.67
CA PHE A 24 -20.30 -50.04 3.19
C PHE A 24 -19.87 -48.72 2.55
N ALA A 25 -20.25 -47.60 3.17
CA ALA A 25 -19.61 -46.32 2.90
C ALA A 25 -18.26 -46.37 3.62
N ALA A 26 -17.17 -46.28 2.88
CA ALA A 26 -15.84 -46.17 3.47
C ALA A 26 -15.79 -44.93 4.36
N THR A 27 -15.51 -45.12 5.64
CA THR A 27 -15.39 -44.04 6.62
C THR A 27 -13.97 -43.47 6.61
N SER A 28 -13.79 -42.27 7.16
CA SER A 28 -12.45 -41.71 7.34
C SER A 28 -11.57 -42.60 8.23
N GLU A 29 -12.16 -43.27 9.22
CA GLU A 29 -11.49 -44.26 10.07
C GLU A 29 -10.87 -45.42 9.27
N ASP A 30 -11.55 -45.91 8.23
CA ASP A 30 -11.03 -46.96 7.34
C ASP A 30 -9.80 -46.46 6.56
N CYS A 31 -9.81 -45.19 6.17
CA CYS A 31 -8.69 -44.55 5.47
C CYS A 31 -7.49 -44.34 6.40
N PHE A 32 -7.73 -43.90 7.65
CA PHE A 32 -6.69 -43.67 8.65
C PHE A 32 -5.97 -44.95 9.09
N ALA A 33 -6.60 -46.12 8.95
CA ALA A 33 -5.98 -47.41 9.25
C ALA A 33 -4.65 -47.64 8.49
N CYS A 34 -4.51 -47.04 7.30
CA CYS A 34 -3.24 -47.01 6.56
C CYS A 34 -2.62 -45.60 6.52
N HIS A 35 -3.41 -44.54 6.35
CA HIS A 35 -2.89 -43.20 6.12
C HIS A 35 -2.41 -42.45 7.38
N ASP A 36 -2.59 -42.96 8.61
CA ASP A 36 -1.91 -42.38 9.79
C ASP A 36 -0.45 -42.83 9.90
N ASP A 37 0.02 -43.82 9.13
CA ASP A 37 1.39 -44.32 9.25
C ASP A 37 2.42 -43.30 8.71
N PRO A 38 3.35 -42.78 9.55
CA PRO A 38 4.39 -41.84 9.10
C PRO A 38 5.44 -42.46 8.19
N SER A 39 5.54 -43.78 8.12
CA SER A 39 6.41 -44.51 7.20
C SER A 39 5.79 -44.74 5.82
N LEU A 40 4.49 -44.46 5.63
CA LEU A 40 3.82 -44.65 4.35
C LEU A 40 4.27 -43.58 3.34
N VAL A 41 4.91 -44.05 2.27
CA VAL A 41 5.40 -43.23 1.16
C VAL A 41 4.94 -43.80 -0.18
N ASN A 42 4.90 -42.96 -1.22
CA ASN A 42 4.68 -43.41 -2.59
C ASN A 42 5.98 -43.92 -3.25
N ALA A 43 5.90 -44.33 -4.51
CA ALA A 43 7.05 -44.79 -5.31
C ALA A 43 8.16 -43.75 -5.53
N GLN A 44 7.96 -42.49 -5.13
CA GLN A 44 8.92 -41.40 -5.19
C GLN A 44 9.38 -40.93 -3.79
N ASP A 45 9.21 -41.77 -2.76
CA ASP A 45 9.53 -41.48 -1.35
C ASP A 45 8.79 -40.25 -0.77
N VAL A 46 7.66 -39.85 -1.36
CA VAL A 46 6.81 -38.78 -0.84
C VAL A 46 5.82 -39.36 0.16
N SER A 47 5.79 -38.80 1.37
CA SER A 47 4.86 -39.23 2.42
C SER A 47 3.40 -39.13 1.97
N LEU A 48 2.65 -40.20 2.23
CA LEU A 48 1.21 -40.30 2.05
C LEU A 48 0.45 -40.20 3.38
N ARG A 49 1.14 -39.84 4.46
CA ARG A 49 0.53 -39.69 5.78
C ARG A 49 -0.49 -38.55 5.80
N VAL A 50 -1.63 -38.81 6.40
CA VAL A 50 -2.66 -37.86 6.81
C VAL A 50 -2.80 -37.96 8.33
N ASP A 51 -2.54 -36.87 9.04
CA ASP A 51 -2.73 -36.83 10.50
C ASP A 51 -4.25 -36.79 10.82
N PRO A 52 -4.81 -37.84 11.47
CA PRO A 52 -6.24 -37.90 11.78
C PRO A 52 -6.69 -36.75 12.68
N LYS A 53 -5.82 -36.29 13.59
CA LYS A 53 -6.15 -35.17 14.48
C LYS A 53 -6.23 -33.88 13.69
N ALA A 54 -5.23 -33.61 12.84
CA ALA A 54 -5.22 -32.41 11.99
C ALA A 54 -6.44 -32.35 11.06
N PHE A 55 -6.83 -33.50 10.47
CA PHE A 55 -8.03 -33.58 9.65
C PHE A 55 -9.31 -33.35 10.45
N LYS A 56 -9.48 -33.98 11.60
CA LYS A 56 -10.65 -33.79 12.47
C LYS A 56 -10.78 -32.34 12.96
N GLU A 57 -9.66 -31.63 13.14
CA GLU A 57 -9.63 -30.21 13.48
C GLU A 57 -9.87 -29.27 12.29
N SER A 58 -9.72 -29.74 11.05
CA SER A 58 -9.97 -28.95 9.83
C SER A 58 -11.44 -28.56 9.68
N VAL A 59 -11.74 -27.56 8.85
CA VAL A 59 -13.12 -27.14 8.56
C VAL A 59 -13.96 -28.27 7.96
N HIS A 60 -13.35 -29.14 7.15
CA HIS A 60 -14.06 -30.26 6.53
C HIS A 60 -14.32 -31.37 7.55
N GLY A 61 -13.32 -31.73 8.36
CA GLY A 61 -13.49 -32.72 9.43
C GLY A 61 -14.52 -32.29 10.48
N GLN A 62 -14.51 -31.01 10.90
CA GLN A 62 -15.51 -30.46 11.82
C GLN A 62 -16.93 -30.45 11.24
N LYS A 63 -17.07 -30.45 9.92
CA LYS A 63 -18.37 -30.51 9.21
C LYS A 63 -18.80 -31.94 8.90
N GLY A 64 -18.01 -32.95 9.27
CA GLY A 64 -18.31 -34.36 9.02
C GLY A 64 -18.19 -34.74 7.55
N ILE A 65 -17.32 -34.06 6.79
CA ILE A 65 -16.97 -34.46 5.41
C ILE A 65 -15.97 -35.60 5.51
N GLU A 66 -16.29 -36.71 4.87
CA GLU A 66 -15.49 -37.94 4.86
C GLU A 66 -14.42 -37.90 3.76
N CYS A 67 -13.41 -38.77 3.85
CA CYS A 67 -12.33 -38.83 2.86
C CYS A 67 -12.87 -39.04 1.43
N VAL A 68 -13.86 -39.92 1.26
CA VAL A 68 -14.45 -40.27 -0.04
C VAL A 68 -15.34 -39.17 -0.62
N ASP A 69 -15.79 -38.21 0.18
CA ASP A 69 -16.56 -37.06 -0.32
C ASP A 69 -15.67 -36.13 -1.17
N CYS A 70 -14.38 -36.05 -0.84
CA CYS A 70 -13.38 -35.34 -1.63
C CYS A 70 -12.69 -36.26 -2.64
N HIS A 71 -12.32 -37.47 -2.22
CA HIS A 71 -11.73 -38.51 -3.07
C HIS A 71 -12.81 -39.39 -3.67
N ALA A 72 -13.75 -38.79 -4.42
CA ALA A 72 -14.93 -39.47 -4.96
C ALA A 72 -14.60 -40.71 -5.81
N ALA A 73 -13.42 -40.77 -6.44
CA ALA A 73 -12.98 -41.96 -7.18
C ALA A 73 -12.81 -43.21 -6.29
N LEU A 74 -12.71 -43.04 -4.96
CA LEU A 74 -12.56 -44.10 -3.98
C LEU A 74 -13.89 -44.54 -3.35
N SER A 75 -15.02 -43.89 -3.64
CA SER A 75 -16.31 -44.21 -2.99
C SER A 75 -16.79 -45.64 -3.27
N ASP A 76 -16.45 -46.17 -4.45
CA ASP A 76 -16.87 -47.50 -4.90
C ASP A 76 -15.74 -48.55 -4.81
N VAL A 77 -14.57 -48.16 -4.30
CA VAL A 77 -13.41 -49.06 -4.17
C VAL A 77 -13.62 -49.95 -2.94
N LYS A 78 -13.64 -51.27 -3.17
CA LYS A 78 -13.84 -52.28 -2.12
C LYS A 78 -12.56 -53.02 -1.75
N ASP A 79 -11.57 -52.97 -2.62
CA ASP A 79 -10.29 -53.64 -2.44
C ASP A 79 -9.25 -52.63 -1.94
N PHE A 80 -8.78 -52.84 -0.70
CA PHE A 80 -7.70 -52.06 -0.10
C PHE A 80 -6.48 -52.97 0.19
N PRO A 81 -5.24 -52.49 -0.01
CA PRO A 81 -4.85 -51.13 -0.42
C PRO A 81 -5.31 -50.79 -1.85
N HIS A 82 -5.77 -49.56 -2.04
CA HIS A 82 -6.33 -49.10 -3.30
C HIS A 82 -5.25 -48.84 -4.35
N ASP A 83 -5.63 -48.85 -5.63
CA ASP A 83 -4.71 -48.55 -6.73
C ASP A 83 -4.23 -47.09 -6.71
N ALA A 84 -3.03 -46.86 -7.24
CA ALA A 84 -2.41 -45.55 -7.41
C ALA A 84 -2.11 -45.27 -8.90
N PRO A 85 -2.21 -44.02 -9.37
CA PRO A 85 -2.50 -42.80 -8.61
C PRO A 85 -4.00 -42.56 -8.41
N VAL A 86 -4.36 -41.98 -7.25
CA VAL A 86 -5.72 -41.47 -7.00
C VAL A 86 -5.94 -40.18 -7.78
N ALA A 87 -7.12 -40.00 -8.34
CA ALA A 87 -7.51 -38.75 -9.01
C ALA A 87 -7.38 -37.56 -8.05
N LYS A 88 -6.96 -36.40 -8.58
CA LYS A 88 -6.88 -35.16 -7.79
C LYS A 88 -8.28 -34.73 -7.36
N VAL A 89 -8.40 -34.27 -6.11
CA VAL A 89 -9.64 -33.73 -5.55
C VAL A 89 -10.05 -32.48 -6.33
N ASP A 90 -11.32 -32.41 -6.72
CA ASP A 90 -11.93 -31.24 -7.35
C ASP A 90 -12.79 -30.46 -6.35
N CYS A 91 -12.22 -29.37 -5.83
CA CYS A 91 -12.91 -28.47 -4.91
C CYS A 91 -14.15 -27.81 -5.52
N SER A 92 -14.21 -27.68 -6.86
CA SER A 92 -15.27 -26.93 -7.55
C SER A 92 -16.65 -27.60 -7.48
N THR A 93 -16.68 -28.89 -7.16
CA THR A 93 -17.91 -29.64 -6.88
C THR A 93 -18.75 -28.98 -5.77
N CYS A 94 -18.08 -28.40 -4.76
CA CYS A 94 -18.73 -27.70 -3.65
C CYS A 94 -18.45 -26.18 -3.65
N HIS A 95 -17.25 -25.76 -4.07
CA HIS A 95 -16.80 -24.36 -4.12
C HIS A 95 -16.83 -23.81 -5.54
N SER A 96 -18.00 -23.85 -6.16
CA SER A 96 -18.16 -23.50 -7.57
C SER A 96 -17.88 -22.03 -7.86
N GLN A 97 -18.35 -21.11 -7.00
CA GLN A 97 -18.12 -19.67 -7.20
C GLN A 97 -16.63 -19.31 -7.09
N GLU A 98 -15.94 -19.82 -6.07
CA GLU A 98 -14.49 -19.59 -5.90
C GLU A 98 -13.69 -20.21 -7.05
N ALA A 99 -14.13 -21.35 -7.58
CA ALA A 99 -13.50 -21.98 -8.73
C ALA A 99 -13.68 -21.15 -10.01
N GLU A 100 -14.84 -20.56 -10.25
CA GLU A 100 -15.06 -19.67 -11.39
C GLU A 100 -14.24 -18.38 -11.27
N ASP A 101 -14.17 -17.79 -10.07
CA ASP A 101 -13.33 -16.62 -9.80
C ASP A 101 -11.83 -16.95 -10.00
N TYR A 102 -11.39 -18.11 -9.51
CA TYR A 102 -10.03 -18.59 -9.73
C TYR A 102 -9.73 -18.80 -11.22
N LYS A 103 -10.62 -19.43 -11.98
CA LYS A 103 -10.47 -19.60 -13.43
C LYS A 103 -10.31 -18.27 -14.17
N ALA A 104 -11.03 -17.24 -13.72
CA ALA A 104 -10.95 -15.89 -14.29
C ALA A 104 -9.65 -15.14 -13.92
N SER A 105 -9.00 -15.53 -12.82
CA SER A 105 -7.77 -14.91 -12.32
C SER A 105 -6.54 -15.16 -13.21
N ILE A 106 -5.48 -14.39 -12.99
CA ILE A 106 -4.19 -14.62 -13.67
C ILE A 106 -3.58 -15.98 -13.32
N HIS A 107 -3.73 -16.45 -12.08
CA HIS A 107 -3.27 -17.77 -11.66
C HIS A 107 -4.06 -18.88 -12.35
N GLY A 108 -5.40 -18.78 -12.42
CA GLY A 108 -6.22 -19.76 -13.12
C GLY A 108 -5.99 -19.78 -14.62
N LYS A 109 -5.75 -18.63 -15.25
CA LYS A 109 -5.33 -18.54 -16.66
C LYS A 109 -3.97 -19.22 -16.90
N GLY A 110 -3.02 -19.09 -15.97
CA GLY A 110 -1.76 -19.83 -16.02
C GLY A 110 -1.95 -21.33 -15.81
N PHE A 111 -2.82 -21.72 -14.87
CA PHE A 111 -3.13 -23.12 -14.58
C PHE A 111 -3.75 -23.83 -15.79
N ALA A 112 -4.68 -23.16 -16.49
CA ALA A 112 -5.28 -23.65 -17.73
C ALA A 112 -4.25 -23.88 -18.86
N LYS A 113 -3.07 -23.25 -18.78
CA LYS A 113 -1.94 -23.45 -19.70
C LYS A 113 -0.96 -24.52 -19.22
N ASN A 114 -1.29 -25.28 -18.17
CA ASN A 114 -0.44 -26.28 -17.53
C ASN A 114 0.89 -25.71 -17.00
N ASP A 115 0.88 -24.46 -16.55
CA ASP A 115 2.03 -23.84 -15.91
C ASP A 115 2.24 -24.43 -14.49
N PRO A 116 3.38 -25.08 -14.19
CA PRO A 116 3.62 -25.68 -12.88
C PRO A 116 3.97 -24.66 -11.79
N SER A 117 4.26 -23.40 -12.16
CA SER A 117 4.68 -22.35 -11.23
C SER A 117 3.50 -21.60 -10.59
N VAL A 118 2.28 -21.74 -11.11
CA VAL A 118 1.11 -21.07 -10.55
C VAL A 118 0.52 -21.84 -9.35
N PRO A 119 0.02 -21.13 -8.33
CA PRO A 119 -0.58 -21.77 -7.17
C PRO A 119 -1.95 -22.35 -7.51
N VAL A 120 -2.32 -23.47 -6.88
CA VAL A 120 -3.68 -24.04 -6.91
C VAL A 120 -4.36 -23.85 -5.56
N CYS A 121 -5.64 -24.25 -5.42
CA CYS A 121 -6.42 -24.09 -4.18
C CYS A 121 -5.65 -24.57 -2.94
N SER A 122 -5.06 -25.77 -3.01
CA SER A 122 -4.31 -26.36 -1.90
C SER A 122 -2.97 -25.67 -1.60
N THR A 123 -2.42 -24.91 -2.54
CA THR A 123 -1.20 -24.12 -2.32
C THR A 123 -1.45 -23.02 -1.28
N CYS A 124 -2.65 -22.44 -1.30
CA CYS A 124 -3.02 -21.37 -0.38
C CYS A 124 -3.78 -21.87 0.85
N HIS A 125 -4.72 -22.82 0.69
CA HIS A 125 -5.61 -23.27 1.77
C HIS A 125 -5.08 -24.45 2.59
N GLY A 126 -4.09 -25.19 2.09
CA GLY A 126 -3.68 -26.47 2.66
C GLY A 126 -4.39 -27.65 2.00
N LYS A 127 -4.25 -28.85 2.58
CA LYS A 127 -4.78 -30.10 2.00
C LYS A 127 -5.79 -30.74 2.94
N HIS A 128 -5.31 -31.59 3.85
CA HIS A 128 -6.13 -32.29 4.85
C HIS A 128 -6.21 -31.52 6.18
N ASP A 129 -5.70 -30.30 6.23
CA ASP A 129 -5.56 -29.46 7.42
C ASP A 129 -6.14 -28.05 7.21
N ILE A 130 -7.09 -27.92 6.27
CA ILE A 130 -7.69 -26.64 5.89
C ILE A 130 -8.42 -26.02 7.09
N ARG A 131 -8.06 -24.80 7.46
CA ARG A 131 -8.58 -24.06 8.61
C ARG A 131 -9.36 -22.82 8.17
N PRO A 132 -10.37 -22.38 8.94
CA PRO A 132 -11.14 -21.19 8.58
C PRO A 132 -10.24 -19.95 8.63
N PRO A 133 -10.50 -18.91 7.81
CA PRO A 133 -9.64 -17.73 7.75
C PRO A 133 -9.54 -16.96 9.08
N GLU A 134 -10.50 -17.12 9.99
CA GLU A 134 -10.47 -16.53 11.33
C GLU A 134 -9.47 -17.23 12.28
N ASP A 135 -9.09 -18.48 11.99
CA ASP A 135 -8.12 -19.22 12.81
C ASP A 135 -6.70 -18.64 12.61
N PRO A 136 -6.02 -18.18 13.68
CA PRO A 136 -4.65 -17.68 13.61
C PRO A 136 -3.61 -18.67 13.06
N GLN A 137 -3.90 -19.97 13.02
CA GLN A 137 -3.05 -20.98 12.41
C GLN A 137 -3.39 -21.25 10.93
N SER A 138 -4.48 -20.69 10.41
CA SER A 138 -4.83 -20.82 9.00
C SER A 138 -3.83 -20.08 8.12
N SER A 139 -3.41 -20.70 7.03
CA SER A 139 -2.53 -20.08 6.02
C SER A 139 -3.17 -18.86 5.37
N VAL A 140 -4.50 -18.81 5.28
CA VAL A 140 -5.25 -17.69 4.70
C VAL A 140 -5.74 -16.67 5.74
N ASN A 141 -5.36 -16.83 7.01
CA ASN A 141 -5.58 -15.79 8.01
C ASN A 141 -4.79 -14.53 7.65
N PRO A 142 -5.32 -13.31 7.90
CA PRO A 142 -4.61 -12.07 7.60
C PRO A 142 -3.16 -12.04 8.12
N LEU A 143 -2.89 -12.59 9.31
CA LEU A 143 -1.55 -12.62 9.90
C LEU A 143 -0.54 -13.49 9.12
N ASN A 144 -1.02 -14.49 8.39
CA ASN A 144 -0.20 -15.48 7.69
C ASN A 144 -0.22 -15.32 6.16
N LEU A 145 -1.28 -14.73 5.61
CA LEU A 145 -1.58 -14.69 4.19
C LEU A 145 -0.46 -14.05 3.36
N VAL A 146 0.16 -12.99 3.88
CA VAL A 146 1.26 -12.30 3.17
C VAL A 146 2.43 -13.25 2.92
N ALA A 147 2.74 -14.14 3.86
CA ALA A 147 3.80 -15.13 3.69
C ALA A 147 3.46 -16.17 2.60
N VAL A 148 2.18 -16.45 2.37
CA VAL A 148 1.73 -17.35 1.29
C VAL A 148 2.05 -16.74 -0.08
N CYS A 149 1.73 -15.47 -0.29
CA CYS A 149 2.00 -14.78 -1.56
C CYS A 149 3.50 -14.66 -1.82
N ILE A 150 4.27 -14.23 -0.81
CA ILE A 150 5.71 -13.96 -0.96
C ILE A 150 6.52 -15.23 -1.29
N LYS A 151 6.07 -16.44 -0.90
CA LYS A 151 6.76 -17.70 -1.26
C LYS A 151 7.07 -17.82 -2.75
N CYS A 152 6.13 -17.42 -3.61
CA CYS A 152 6.31 -17.47 -5.07
C CYS A 152 6.66 -16.08 -5.64
N HIS A 153 6.05 -15.02 -5.12
CA HIS A 153 6.30 -13.67 -5.61
C HIS A 153 7.68 -13.10 -5.22
N ALA A 154 8.41 -13.77 -4.33
CA ALA A 154 9.82 -13.49 -4.05
C ALA A 154 10.82 -14.46 -4.69
N ASP A 155 10.33 -15.48 -5.40
CA ASP A 155 11.17 -16.42 -6.10
C ASP A 155 11.71 -15.77 -7.39
N THR A 156 13.03 -15.61 -7.48
CA THR A 156 13.68 -14.92 -8.59
C THR A 156 13.51 -15.63 -9.93
N LYS A 157 13.34 -16.96 -9.91
CA LYS A 157 13.08 -17.75 -11.13
C LYS A 157 11.66 -17.47 -11.62
N ILE A 158 10.66 -17.53 -10.74
CA ILE A 158 9.27 -17.22 -11.10
C ILE A 158 9.15 -15.77 -11.58
N VAL A 159 9.79 -14.82 -10.88
CA VAL A 159 9.79 -13.40 -11.26
C VAL A 159 10.38 -13.20 -12.66
N ALA A 160 11.48 -13.88 -12.98
CA ALA A 160 12.12 -13.79 -14.30
C ALA A 160 11.28 -14.45 -15.41
N GLU A 161 10.75 -15.64 -15.16
CA GLU A 161 9.94 -16.40 -16.13
C GLU A 161 8.64 -15.67 -16.47
N HIS A 162 7.99 -15.06 -15.48
CA HIS A 162 6.69 -14.40 -15.63
C HIS A 162 6.74 -12.89 -15.73
N HIS A 163 7.93 -12.29 -15.80
CA HIS A 163 8.12 -10.84 -15.89
C HIS A 163 7.35 -10.09 -14.78
N LEU A 164 7.37 -10.65 -13.57
CA LEU A 164 6.66 -10.06 -12.43
C LEU A 164 7.32 -8.73 -12.01
N PRO A 165 6.60 -7.86 -11.28
CA PRO A 165 7.20 -6.67 -10.69
C PRO A 165 8.47 -7.00 -9.88
N PRO A 166 9.46 -6.09 -9.86
CA PRO A 166 10.71 -6.32 -9.13
C PRO A 166 10.46 -6.68 -7.66
N LEU A 167 11.30 -7.59 -7.14
CA LEU A 167 11.20 -8.10 -5.78
C LEU A 167 11.16 -6.99 -4.73
N GLU A 168 11.89 -5.92 -4.98
CA GLU A 168 11.99 -4.75 -4.10
C GLU A 168 10.62 -4.11 -3.89
N LYS A 169 9.76 -4.07 -4.92
CA LYS A 169 8.40 -3.51 -4.79
C LYS A 169 7.51 -4.39 -3.92
N ILE A 170 7.60 -5.71 -4.10
CA ILE A 170 6.80 -6.68 -3.34
C ILE A 170 7.24 -6.67 -1.87
N LYS A 171 8.56 -6.71 -1.61
CA LYS A 171 9.11 -6.64 -0.25
C LYS A 171 8.87 -5.29 0.43
N ALA A 172 8.72 -4.20 -0.33
CA ALA A 172 8.40 -2.90 0.26
C ALA A 172 7.12 -2.94 1.12
N TYR A 173 6.18 -3.85 0.81
CA TYR A 173 4.99 -4.11 1.62
C TYR A 173 5.29 -4.37 3.08
N GLU A 174 6.39 -5.08 3.37
CA GLU A 174 6.81 -5.40 4.74
C GLU A 174 7.06 -4.15 5.60
N SER A 175 7.39 -3.02 4.95
CA SER A 175 7.65 -1.74 5.62
C SER A 175 6.42 -0.83 5.71
N SER A 176 5.29 -1.22 5.10
CA SER A 176 4.08 -0.42 5.04
C SER A 176 3.41 -0.25 6.40
N VAL A 177 2.62 0.81 6.56
CA VAL A 177 1.82 1.04 7.77
C VAL A 177 0.80 -0.08 8.00
N HIS A 178 0.27 -0.69 6.93
CA HIS A 178 -0.66 -1.82 7.02
C HIS A 178 0.05 -3.07 7.54
N MET A 179 1.20 -3.44 6.98
CA MET A 179 1.93 -4.61 7.45
C MET A 179 2.46 -4.43 8.88
N LYS A 180 2.93 -3.23 9.23
CA LYS A 180 3.34 -2.92 10.62
C LYS A 180 2.16 -3.04 11.59
N ALA A 181 1.00 -2.48 11.24
CA ALA A 181 -0.21 -2.61 12.06
C ALA A 181 -0.64 -4.08 12.22
N LEU A 182 -0.56 -4.86 11.15
CA LEU A 182 -0.89 -6.28 11.15
C LEU A 182 0.08 -7.10 12.02
N ARG A 183 1.41 -6.99 11.79
CA ARG A 183 2.42 -7.82 12.47
C ARG A 183 2.75 -7.35 13.88
N GLU A 184 2.89 -6.04 14.09
CA GLU A 184 3.39 -5.51 15.37
C GLU A 184 2.25 -5.29 16.36
N LYS A 185 1.04 -5.00 15.87
CA LYS A 185 -0.14 -4.69 16.71
C LYS A 185 -1.25 -5.73 16.63
N GLY A 186 -1.12 -6.75 15.77
CA GLY A 186 -2.13 -7.81 15.61
C GLY A 186 -3.46 -7.31 15.03
N LEU A 187 -3.48 -6.15 14.37
CA LEU A 187 -4.71 -5.55 13.84
C LEU A 187 -5.09 -6.25 12.53
N THR A 188 -5.90 -7.30 12.61
CA THR A 188 -6.35 -8.12 11.46
C THR A 188 -7.25 -7.38 10.46
N VAL A 189 -7.75 -6.20 10.83
CA VAL A 189 -8.45 -5.27 9.93
C VAL A 189 -7.50 -4.48 9.02
N SER A 190 -6.19 -4.54 9.28
CA SER A 190 -5.19 -3.92 8.42
C SER A 190 -5.14 -4.67 7.10
N ALA A 191 -5.08 -3.94 5.99
CA ALA A 191 -5.03 -4.55 4.67
C ALA A 191 -3.88 -5.57 4.57
N ALA A 192 -4.10 -6.62 3.79
CA ALA A 192 -3.15 -7.60 3.29
C ALA A 192 -3.18 -7.61 1.75
N CYS A 193 -2.40 -8.48 1.12
CA CYS A 193 -2.27 -8.49 -0.34
C CYS A 193 -3.62 -8.68 -1.06
N ASN A 194 -4.48 -9.55 -0.53
CA ASN A 194 -5.79 -9.87 -1.10
C ASN A 194 -6.82 -8.73 -1.02
N ASP A 195 -6.70 -7.82 -0.05
CA ASP A 195 -7.66 -6.72 0.10
C ASP A 195 -7.57 -5.73 -1.08
N CYS A 196 -6.36 -5.59 -1.63
CA CYS A 196 -6.06 -4.73 -2.78
C CYS A 196 -6.03 -5.48 -4.12
N HIS A 197 -5.54 -6.73 -4.15
CA HIS A 197 -5.34 -7.50 -5.39
C HIS A 197 -6.42 -8.56 -5.67
N GLY A 198 -7.32 -8.81 -4.71
CA GLY A 198 -8.30 -9.89 -4.75
C GLY A 198 -7.79 -11.18 -4.10
N ALA A 199 -8.71 -12.09 -3.75
CA ALA A 199 -8.40 -13.37 -3.13
C ALA A 199 -8.35 -14.50 -4.18
N HIS A 200 -9.52 -14.91 -4.69
CA HIS A 200 -9.61 -15.94 -5.73
C HIS A 200 -9.60 -15.33 -7.14
N LYS A 201 -10.09 -14.10 -7.31
CA LYS A 201 -10.14 -13.38 -8.59
C LYS A 201 -8.99 -12.37 -8.76
N ILE A 202 -7.74 -12.83 -8.62
CA ILE A 202 -6.56 -11.95 -8.75
C ILE A 202 -6.34 -11.57 -10.21
N MET A 203 -6.36 -10.28 -10.52
CA MET A 203 -6.22 -9.78 -11.89
C MET A 203 -5.06 -8.78 -12.04
N PRO A 204 -4.43 -8.73 -13.23
CA PRO A 204 -3.40 -7.73 -13.53
C PRO A 204 -3.92 -6.28 -13.35
N PRO A 205 -3.08 -5.31 -12.93
CA PRO A 205 -3.51 -3.93 -12.70
C PRO A 205 -4.00 -3.18 -13.96
N ASP A 206 -3.67 -3.65 -15.15
CA ASP A 206 -4.16 -3.12 -16.43
C ASP A 206 -5.54 -3.66 -16.82
N ASP A 207 -6.00 -4.74 -16.19
CA ASP A 207 -7.35 -5.28 -16.38
C ASP A 207 -8.40 -4.33 -15.76
N PRO A 208 -9.43 -3.89 -16.51
CA PRO A 208 -10.47 -3.01 -15.99
C PRO A 208 -11.24 -3.56 -14.79
N ASP A 209 -11.35 -4.88 -14.65
CA ASP A 209 -12.06 -5.54 -13.56
C ASP A 209 -11.17 -5.74 -12.32
N SER A 210 -9.86 -5.44 -12.42
CA SER A 210 -8.93 -5.56 -11.29
C SER A 210 -9.20 -4.52 -10.22
N THR A 211 -9.23 -4.93 -8.96
CA THR A 211 -9.29 -4.01 -7.81
C THR A 211 -8.04 -3.14 -7.69
N ALA A 212 -6.93 -3.57 -8.28
CA ALA A 212 -5.69 -2.81 -8.37
C ALA A 212 -5.62 -1.90 -9.62
N ASN A 213 -6.67 -1.88 -10.45
CA ASN A 213 -6.74 -0.96 -11.59
C ASN A 213 -6.79 0.49 -11.10
N ARG A 214 -6.06 1.39 -11.78
CA ARG A 214 -6.02 2.83 -11.45
C ARG A 214 -7.42 3.43 -11.19
N PHE A 215 -8.40 3.06 -11.98
CA PHE A 215 -9.75 3.59 -11.86
C PHE A 215 -10.60 2.97 -10.74
N ASN A 216 -10.11 1.90 -10.12
CA ASN A 216 -10.78 1.18 -9.04
C ASN A 216 -10.05 1.39 -7.70
N ILE A 217 -8.77 1.81 -7.72
CA ILE A 217 -7.97 2.03 -6.51
C ILE A 217 -8.68 2.90 -5.45
N PRO A 218 -9.29 4.05 -5.77
CA PRO A 218 -10.00 4.84 -4.76
C PRO A 218 -11.12 4.06 -4.05
N GLU A 219 -11.87 3.24 -4.77
CA GLU A 219 -12.91 2.38 -4.21
C GLU A 219 -12.33 1.20 -3.42
N THR A 220 -11.20 0.65 -3.86
CA THR A 220 -10.45 -0.37 -3.12
C THR A 220 -9.99 0.17 -1.77
N CYS A 221 -9.46 1.39 -1.72
CA CYS A 221 -9.11 2.06 -0.46
C CYS A 221 -10.36 2.35 0.39
N ALA A 222 -11.49 2.69 -0.25
CA ALA A 222 -12.73 3.06 0.42
C ALA A 222 -13.33 1.92 1.25
N LYS A 223 -13.04 0.64 0.93
CA LYS A 223 -13.45 -0.52 1.73
C LYS A 223 -13.16 -0.36 3.23
N CYS A 224 -12.02 0.29 3.56
CA CYS A 224 -11.66 0.62 4.95
C CYS A 224 -11.64 2.12 5.22
N HIS A 225 -11.28 2.95 4.22
CA HIS A 225 -11.15 4.41 4.35
C HIS A 225 -12.37 5.16 3.79
N GLN A 226 -13.58 4.62 4.01
CA GLN A 226 -14.82 5.14 3.42
C GLN A 226 -15.04 6.63 3.69
N GLY A 227 -14.81 7.10 4.92
CA GLY A 227 -14.99 8.52 5.28
C GLY A 227 -14.06 9.47 4.50
N ILE A 228 -12.81 9.05 4.28
CA ILE A 228 -11.84 9.79 3.48
C ILE A 228 -12.24 9.74 2.00
N TYR A 229 -12.70 8.59 1.50
CA TYR A 229 -13.18 8.47 0.13
C TYR A 229 -14.35 9.43 -0.15
N GLN A 230 -15.33 9.52 0.75
CA GLN A 230 -16.46 10.46 0.62
C GLN A 230 -15.97 11.91 0.56
N THR A 231 -14.97 12.26 1.37
CA THR A 231 -14.37 13.59 1.34
C THR A 231 -13.62 13.85 0.02
N TYR A 232 -12.86 12.85 -0.43
CA TYR A 232 -12.10 12.91 -1.68
C TYR A 232 -12.99 13.11 -2.90
N ILE A 233 -14.07 12.34 -3.04
CA ILE A 233 -14.95 12.46 -4.21
C ILE A 233 -15.64 13.82 -4.29
N GLU A 234 -15.79 14.55 -3.18
CA GLU A 234 -16.31 15.92 -3.19
C GLU A 234 -15.28 17.00 -3.56
N SER A 235 -13.99 16.66 -3.61
CA SER A 235 -12.90 17.55 -4.01
C SER A 235 -12.82 17.71 -5.53
N VAL A 236 -12.06 18.69 -6.02
CA VAL A 236 -11.79 18.86 -7.46
C VAL A 236 -11.12 17.63 -8.07
N HIS A 237 -10.20 17.00 -7.33
CA HIS A 237 -9.52 15.79 -7.80
C HIS A 237 -10.51 14.62 -7.88
N GLY A 238 -11.35 14.45 -6.87
CA GLY A 238 -12.36 13.40 -6.87
C GLY A 238 -13.41 13.57 -7.95
N GLN A 239 -13.89 14.79 -8.17
CA GLN A 239 -14.86 15.08 -9.24
C GLN A 239 -14.30 14.80 -10.63
N ASP A 240 -13.03 15.07 -10.88
CA ASP A 240 -12.39 14.73 -12.16
C ASP A 240 -12.02 13.24 -12.26
N TYR A 241 -11.71 12.58 -11.14
CA TYR A 241 -11.57 11.12 -11.08
C TYR A 241 -12.87 10.41 -11.46
N LEU A 242 -14.03 10.88 -11.00
CA LEU A 242 -15.33 10.33 -11.35
C LEU A 242 -15.63 10.42 -12.84
N LYS A 243 -15.07 11.43 -13.53
CA LYS A 243 -15.11 11.55 -15.00
C LYS A 243 -14.11 10.65 -15.72
N LYS A 244 -13.43 9.75 -14.99
CA LYS A 244 -12.38 8.86 -15.48
C LYS A 244 -11.20 9.61 -16.12
N ASN A 245 -10.88 10.81 -15.62
CA ASN A 245 -9.68 11.52 -16.01
C ASN A 245 -8.44 10.76 -15.50
N LYS A 246 -7.46 10.48 -16.37
CA LYS A 246 -6.22 9.78 -16.02
C LYS A 246 -5.16 10.68 -15.40
N ASP A 247 -5.22 11.98 -15.71
CA ASP A 247 -4.23 12.99 -15.30
C ASP A 247 -4.46 13.50 -13.87
N VAL A 248 -5.55 13.07 -13.23
CA VAL A 248 -5.90 13.50 -11.87
C VAL A 248 -5.29 12.56 -10.83
N PRO A 249 -4.78 13.09 -9.70
CA PRO A 249 -4.21 12.25 -8.66
C PRO A 249 -5.30 11.45 -7.92
N ILE A 250 -5.01 10.18 -7.68
CA ILE A 250 -5.74 9.26 -6.80
C ILE A 250 -4.93 8.97 -5.53
N CYS A 251 -5.47 8.11 -4.65
CA CYS A 251 -4.89 7.80 -3.34
C CYS A 251 -3.39 7.45 -3.40
N THR A 252 -3.02 6.57 -4.33
CA THR A 252 -1.65 6.05 -4.47
C THR A 252 -0.68 7.06 -5.09
N ASP A 253 -1.16 8.07 -5.84
CA ASP A 253 -0.28 9.09 -6.42
C ASP A 253 0.31 10.03 -5.34
N CYS A 254 -0.40 10.16 -4.21
CA CYS A 254 0.07 10.94 -3.06
C CYS A 254 0.67 10.05 -1.96
N HIS A 255 -0.04 9.00 -1.54
CA HIS A 255 0.34 8.18 -0.38
C HIS A 255 1.33 7.04 -0.73
N GLY A 256 1.43 6.68 -2.01
CA GLY A 256 2.11 5.46 -2.44
C GLY A 256 1.24 4.21 -2.29
N GLU A 257 1.83 3.05 -2.60
CA GLU A 257 1.17 1.74 -2.62
C GLU A 257 1.82 0.76 -1.63
N HIS A 258 2.64 -0.20 -2.09
CA HIS A 258 3.30 -1.19 -1.24
C HIS A 258 4.21 -0.57 -0.17
N SER A 259 4.72 0.64 -0.34
CA SER A 259 5.54 1.32 0.69
C SER A 259 4.78 2.41 1.44
N ILE A 260 3.44 2.37 1.50
CA ILE A 260 2.62 3.41 2.15
C ILE A 260 2.99 3.55 3.64
N LYS A 261 3.29 4.78 4.07
CA LYS A 261 3.71 5.11 5.44
C LYS A 261 2.72 6.08 6.10
N SER A 262 2.64 6.05 7.43
CA SER A 262 1.87 7.05 8.21
C SER A 262 2.30 8.47 7.83
N HIS A 263 1.34 9.40 7.75
CA HIS A 263 1.62 10.82 7.49
C HIS A 263 2.46 11.49 8.60
N GLU A 264 2.60 10.85 9.75
CA GLU A 264 3.44 11.30 10.87
C GLU A 264 4.89 10.84 10.72
N SER A 265 5.17 9.90 9.81
CA SER A 265 6.52 9.39 9.57
C SER A 265 7.30 10.37 8.68
N PRO A 266 8.53 10.79 9.07
CA PRO A 266 9.37 11.65 8.25
C PRO A 266 9.66 11.09 6.85
N ASP A 267 9.69 9.77 6.70
CA ASP A 267 9.92 9.14 5.40
C ASP A 267 8.65 9.05 4.52
N SER A 268 7.50 9.50 5.01
CA SER A 268 6.26 9.43 4.25
C SER A 268 6.25 10.44 3.11
N ALA A 269 5.73 10.04 1.96
CA ALA A 269 5.48 10.94 0.83
C ALA A 269 4.58 12.11 1.23
N VAL A 270 3.66 11.88 2.17
CA VAL A 270 2.70 12.90 2.66
C VAL A 270 3.09 13.47 4.03
N TYR A 271 4.37 13.38 4.42
CA TYR A 271 4.85 14.06 5.61
C TYR A 271 4.72 15.59 5.47
N ALA A 272 4.57 16.31 6.59
CA ALA A 272 4.21 17.73 6.60
C ALA A 272 5.12 18.62 5.75
N THR A 273 6.42 18.31 5.67
CA THR A 273 7.42 19.06 4.87
C THR A 273 7.53 18.57 3.42
N HIS A 274 6.94 17.43 3.07
CA HIS A 274 6.96 16.86 1.71
C HIS A 274 5.74 17.23 0.86
N ILE A 275 4.68 17.78 1.47
CA ILE A 275 3.43 18.14 0.78
C ILE A 275 3.66 19.04 -0.44
N ALA A 276 4.53 20.04 -0.32
CA ALA A 276 4.80 20.96 -1.42
C ALA A 276 5.38 20.25 -2.66
N GLU A 277 6.27 19.28 -2.45
CA GLU A 277 6.86 18.48 -3.52
C GLU A 277 5.82 17.57 -4.18
N ILE A 278 4.96 16.91 -3.38
CA ILE A 278 3.89 16.06 -3.90
C ILE A 278 2.95 16.84 -4.81
N CYS A 279 2.48 18.02 -4.37
CA CYS A 279 1.60 18.85 -5.18
C CYS A 279 2.30 19.35 -6.45
N SER A 280 3.59 19.67 -6.38
CA SER A 280 4.34 20.20 -7.52
C SER A 280 4.48 19.23 -8.68
N LYS A 281 4.40 17.91 -8.45
CA LYS A 281 4.50 16.90 -9.51
C LYS A 281 3.52 17.15 -10.66
N CYS A 282 2.34 17.69 -10.35
CA CYS A 282 1.32 18.03 -11.34
C CYS A 282 1.10 19.54 -11.46
N HIS A 283 1.21 20.30 -10.36
CA HIS A 283 0.92 21.73 -10.36
C HIS A 283 2.06 22.63 -10.88
N GLU A 284 3.26 22.07 -11.11
CA GLU A 284 4.33 22.74 -11.86
C GLU A 284 4.34 22.37 -13.36
N ASP A 285 3.54 21.38 -13.76
CA ASP A 285 3.48 20.93 -15.15
C ASP A 285 2.71 21.96 -16.01
N GLU A 286 3.44 22.67 -16.87
CA GLU A 286 2.86 23.66 -17.77
C GLU A 286 1.91 23.05 -18.82
N SER A 287 2.11 21.77 -19.20
CA SER A 287 1.25 21.07 -20.15
C SER A 287 -0.11 20.75 -19.52
N LEU A 288 -0.12 20.26 -18.27
CA LEU A 288 -1.33 20.04 -17.50
C LEU A 288 -2.02 21.37 -17.18
N GLY A 289 -1.26 22.39 -16.79
CA GLY A 289 -1.79 23.73 -16.52
C GLY A 289 -2.49 24.34 -17.74
N LYS A 290 -1.91 24.22 -18.94
CA LYS A 290 -2.54 24.66 -20.20
C LYS A 290 -3.79 23.85 -20.55
N ARG A 291 -3.75 22.53 -20.37
CA ARG A 291 -4.87 21.63 -20.69
C ARG A 291 -6.08 21.87 -19.80
N TYR A 292 -5.85 22.06 -18.49
CA TYR A 292 -6.90 22.13 -17.47
C TYR A 292 -7.16 23.55 -16.94
N GLY A 293 -6.44 24.56 -17.43
CA GLY A 293 -6.70 25.96 -17.13
C GLY A 293 -6.28 26.40 -15.72
N PHE A 294 -5.34 25.70 -15.08
CA PHE A 294 -4.75 26.15 -13.81
C PHE A 294 -3.38 26.79 -14.02
N ALA A 295 -3.07 27.78 -13.20
CA ALA A 295 -1.77 28.44 -13.25
C ALA A 295 -0.67 27.52 -12.70
N ALA A 296 0.33 27.22 -13.53
CA ALA A 296 1.57 26.57 -13.11
C ALA A 296 2.44 27.52 -12.26
N LYS A 297 3.59 27.05 -11.76
CA LYS A 297 4.59 27.83 -11.00
C LYS A 297 4.16 28.24 -9.58
N ARG A 298 3.22 27.49 -8.98
CA ARG A 298 2.73 27.75 -7.62
C ARG A 298 3.78 27.41 -6.55
N LEU A 299 4.58 26.36 -6.74
CA LEU A 299 5.66 25.97 -5.85
C LEU A 299 6.70 27.08 -5.73
N LYS A 300 7.15 27.67 -6.86
CA LYS A 300 8.12 28.77 -6.85
C LYS A 300 7.63 29.93 -5.98
N THR A 301 6.38 30.33 -6.13
CA THR A 301 5.80 31.43 -5.35
C THR A 301 5.65 31.08 -3.87
N TYR A 302 5.24 29.85 -3.55
CA TYR A 302 5.12 29.37 -2.17
C TYR A 302 6.47 29.32 -1.46
N LEU A 303 7.50 28.79 -2.12
CA LEU A 303 8.86 28.71 -1.57
C LEU A 303 9.52 30.07 -1.36
N GLY A 304 8.99 31.14 -1.97
CA GLY A 304 9.40 32.52 -1.70
C GLY A 304 8.76 33.13 -0.44
N THR A 305 7.77 32.47 0.15
CA THR A 305 7.11 32.93 1.39
C THR A 305 7.85 32.45 2.63
N TYR A 306 7.61 33.11 3.78
CA TYR A 306 8.12 32.62 5.07
C TYR A 306 7.71 31.16 5.34
N HIS A 307 6.45 30.81 5.05
CA HIS A 307 5.95 29.45 5.25
C HIS A 307 6.72 28.42 4.41
N GLY A 308 6.94 28.71 3.12
CA GLY A 308 7.69 27.84 2.23
C GLY A 308 9.17 27.71 2.61
N ILE A 309 9.82 28.82 3.02
CA ILE A 309 11.22 28.80 3.46
C ILE A 309 11.35 27.98 4.75
N ALA A 310 10.53 28.23 5.76
CA ALA A 310 10.57 27.50 7.04
C ALA A 310 10.27 26.01 6.84
N SER A 311 9.30 25.66 5.98
CA SER A 311 8.97 24.27 5.65
C SER A 311 10.16 23.56 4.99
N LYS A 312 10.83 24.24 4.06
CA LYS A 312 12.07 23.74 3.42
C LYS A 312 13.22 23.58 4.42
N MET A 313 13.24 24.36 5.49
CA MET A 313 14.19 24.23 6.61
C MET A 313 13.81 23.12 7.60
N GLY A 314 12.71 22.40 7.37
CA GLY A 314 12.26 21.28 8.19
C GLY A 314 11.24 21.63 9.27
N ASP A 315 10.70 22.86 9.29
CA ASP A 315 9.62 23.20 10.21
C ASP A 315 8.31 22.52 9.79
N ILE A 316 7.83 21.61 10.64
CA ILE A 316 6.60 20.84 10.42
C ILE A 316 5.33 21.55 10.91
N LYS A 317 5.48 22.63 11.70
CA LYS A 317 4.37 23.38 12.29
C LYS A 317 3.89 24.51 11.38
N VAL A 318 4.72 24.86 10.40
CA VAL A 318 4.42 25.94 9.46
C VAL A 318 3.37 25.49 8.43
N ALA A 319 2.56 26.43 7.96
CA ALA A 319 1.52 26.11 6.98
C ALA A 319 2.12 25.62 5.66
N ASN A 320 1.58 24.52 5.14
CA ASN A 320 1.90 23.99 3.81
C ASN A 320 0.71 24.17 2.86
N CYS A 321 0.81 23.62 1.64
CA CYS A 321 -0.24 23.71 0.63
C CYS A 321 -1.60 23.23 1.17
N ALA A 322 -1.62 22.10 1.89
CA ALA A 322 -2.82 21.49 2.42
C ALA A 322 -3.41 22.26 3.61
N SER A 323 -2.58 22.96 4.39
CA SER A 323 -3.05 23.82 5.49
C SER A 323 -4.02 24.92 5.01
N CYS A 324 -3.82 25.39 3.76
CA CYS A 324 -4.69 26.38 3.12
C CYS A 324 -5.74 25.73 2.21
N HIS A 325 -5.38 24.75 1.39
CA HIS A 325 -6.25 24.20 0.33
C HIS A 325 -7.08 22.98 0.75
N GLY A 326 -6.75 22.31 1.85
CA GLY A 326 -7.32 21.01 2.24
C GLY A 326 -6.39 19.84 1.90
N TYR A 327 -6.67 18.67 2.48
CA TYR A 327 -5.88 17.44 2.26
C TYR A 327 -6.57 16.51 1.26
N HIS A 328 -7.79 16.09 1.61
CA HIS A 328 -8.66 15.27 0.76
C HIS A 328 -9.89 16.05 0.29
N ASP A 329 -10.09 17.27 0.79
CA ASP A 329 -11.25 18.15 0.55
C ASP A 329 -10.89 19.37 -0.30
N ILE A 330 -9.94 19.22 -1.23
CA ILE A 330 -9.44 20.33 -2.05
C ILE A 330 -10.56 20.86 -2.95
N ARG A 331 -10.98 22.10 -2.72
CA ARG A 331 -12.10 22.73 -3.42
C ARG A 331 -11.67 23.96 -4.21
N PRO A 332 -12.38 24.29 -5.31
CA PRO A 332 -12.02 25.45 -6.10
C PRO A 332 -12.30 26.74 -5.28
N PRO A 333 -11.58 27.85 -5.52
CA PRO A 333 -11.71 29.07 -4.71
C PRO A 333 -13.09 29.74 -4.75
N ASN A 334 -13.93 29.40 -5.74
CA ASN A 334 -15.30 29.89 -5.89
C ASN A 334 -16.34 29.01 -5.17
N ASP A 335 -15.96 27.84 -4.62
CA ASP A 335 -16.86 27.05 -3.77
C ASP A 335 -16.92 27.71 -2.38
N PRO A 336 -18.11 28.09 -1.87
CA PRO A 336 -18.26 28.67 -0.53
C PRO A 336 -17.75 27.79 0.61
N ARG A 337 -17.61 26.47 0.39
CA ARG A 337 -17.03 25.52 1.36
C ARG A 337 -15.51 25.47 1.30
N SER A 338 -14.89 26.04 0.28
CA SER A 338 -13.43 26.04 0.13
C SER A 338 -12.77 26.87 1.23
N SER A 339 -11.74 26.33 1.85
CA SER A 339 -10.91 27.04 2.84
C SER A 339 -10.17 28.24 2.24
N VAL A 340 -10.00 28.29 0.92
CA VAL A 340 -9.43 29.43 0.19
C VAL A 340 -10.48 30.32 -0.48
N HIS A 341 -11.77 30.10 -0.18
CA HIS A 341 -12.82 31.05 -0.58
C HIS A 341 -12.57 32.41 0.09
N PRO A 342 -12.74 33.56 -0.60
CA PRO A 342 -12.45 34.88 -0.04
C PRO A 342 -13.03 35.14 1.36
N ASP A 343 -14.25 34.66 1.62
CA ASP A 343 -14.91 34.80 2.92
C ASP A 343 -14.33 33.89 4.01
N ASN A 344 -13.67 32.79 3.65
CA ASN A 344 -13.12 31.80 4.55
C ASN A 344 -11.63 32.02 4.88
N ILE A 345 -10.88 32.78 4.06
CA ILE A 345 -9.45 33.03 4.27
C ILE A 345 -9.14 33.56 5.68
N PRO A 346 -9.87 34.55 6.26
CA PRO A 346 -9.61 35.00 7.61
C PRO A 346 -9.70 33.87 8.65
N LYS A 347 -10.68 32.96 8.49
CA LYS A 347 -10.83 31.78 9.37
C LYS A 347 -9.69 30.77 9.15
N THR A 348 -9.25 30.57 7.91
CA THR A 348 -8.16 29.67 7.55
C THR A 348 -6.83 30.15 8.15
N CYS A 349 -6.46 31.41 7.93
CA CYS A 349 -5.28 32.02 8.55
C CYS A 349 -5.41 32.07 10.09
N GLY A 350 -6.63 32.32 10.58
CA GLY A 350 -6.97 32.38 12.00
C GLY A 350 -6.63 31.14 12.82
N LYS A 351 -6.48 29.97 12.18
CA LYS A 351 -6.05 28.73 12.85
C LYS A 351 -4.68 28.86 13.52
N CYS A 352 -3.78 29.68 12.94
CA CYS A 352 -2.44 29.91 13.46
C CYS A 352 -2.18 31.39 13.79
N HIS A 353 -2.96 32.31 13.20
CA HIS A 353 -2.88 33.76 13.44
C HIS A 353 -4.20 34.27 14.04
N PRO A 354 -4.44 34.13 15.36
CA PRO A 354 -5.73 34.45 15.98
C PRO A 354 -6.18 35.90 15.83
N GLN A 355 -5.24 36.82 15.58
CA GLN A 355 -5.48 38.25 15.37
C GLN A 355 -5.57 38.64 13.88
N ALA A 356 -5.51 37.67 12.96
CA ALA A 356 -5.67 37.91 11.53
C ALA A 356 -7.12 38.29 11.21
N GLY A 357 -7.40 39.60 11.19
CA GLY A 357 -8.68 40.13 10.70
C GLY A 357 -8.80 40.08 9.18
N LYS A 358 -9.96 40.52 8.65
CA LYS A 358 -10.21 40.56 7.19
C LYS A 358 -9.12 41.27 6.39
N ASN A 359 -8.51 42.31 6.96
CA ASN A 359 -7.46 43.09 6.31
C ASN A 359 -6.12 42.32 6.15
N PHE A 360 -5.86 41.32 7.00
CA PHE A 360 -4.70 40.45 6.89
C PHE A 360 -4.81 39.49 5.70
N ALA A 361 -6.04 39.06 5.39
CA ALA A 361 -6.36 38.09 4.35
C ALA A 361 -6.45 38.68 2.93
N ILE A 362 -6.29 40.00 2.76
CA ILE A 362 -6.41 40.68 1.45
C ILE A 362 -5.22 40.35 0.52
N GLY A 363 -4.07 39.98 1.09
CA GLY A 363 -2.87 39.67 0.33
C GLY A 363 -3.01 38.41 -0.52
N LYS A 364 -2.64 38.49 -1.81
CA LYS A 364 -2.49 37.29 -2.65
C LYS A 364 -1.30 36.48 -2.15
N VAL A 365 -1.51 35.21 -1.83
CA VAL A 365 -0.44 34.31 -1.33
C VAL A 365 0.45 33.81 -2.48
N HIS A 366 -0.16 33.50 -3.63
CA HIS A 366 0.57 33.09 -4.83
C HIS A 366 0.65 34.23 -5.85
N VAL A 367 1.73 35.00 -5.77
CA VAL A 367 2.04 36.07 -6.73
C VAL A 367 3.32 35.72 -7.47
N SER A 368 3.27 35.66 -8.80
CA SER A 368 4.48 35.60 -9.63
C SER A 368 5.26 36.92 -9.51
N GLU A 369 6.52 36.89 -9.96
CA GLU A 369 7.57 37.93 -9.85
C GLU A 369 7.07 39.37 -9.71
N ALA A 370 7.76 40.21 -8.93
CA ALA A 370 7.28 41.54 -8.54
C ALA A 370 6.87 42.44 -9.73
N ARG A 371 7.45 42.22 -10.91
CA ARG A 371 7.09 42.91 -12.16
C ARG A 371 5.65 42.64 -12.61
N GLU A 372 5.11 41.46 -12.31
CA GLU A 372 3.74 41.04 -12.61
C GLU A 372 2.76 41.32 -11.46
N SER A 373 3.23 41.47 -10.23
CA SER A 373 2.37 41.70 -9.05
C SER A 373 2.03 43.18 -8.82
N SER A 374 3.01 44.08 -8.96
CA SER A 374 2.81 45.54 -9.00
C SER A 374 4.12 46.27 -9.35
N MET A 375 4.06 47.35 -10.14
CA MET A 375 5.24 48.16 -10.46
C MET A 375 5.97 48.68 -9.21
N GLY A 376 5.21 48.99 -8.14
CA GLY A 376 5.78 49.43 -6.86
C GLY A 376 6.63 48.37 -6.17
N ALA A 377 6.14 47.14 -6.06
CA ALA A 377 6.91 46.04 -5.47
C ALA A 377 8.20 45.77 -6.27
N PHE A 378 8.14 45.84 -7.61
CA PHE A 378 9.31 45.66 -8.47
C PHE A 378 10.40 46.71 -8.24
N VAL A 379 10.01 47.99 -8.12
CA VAL A 379 10.95 49.09 -7.86
C VAL A 379 11.60 48.92 -6.49
N VAL A 380 10.82 48.58 -5.47
CA VAL A 380 11.31 48.35 -4.11
C VAL A 380 12.28 47.17 -4.06
N GLU A 381 11.92 46.03 -4.67
CA GLU A 381 12.79 44.85 -4.75
C GLU A 381 14.11 45.21 -5.42
N ARG A 382 14.06 45.85 -6.60
CA ARG A 382 15.26 46.22 -7.35
C ARG A 382 16.15 47.19 -6.59
N PHE A 383 15.56 48.18 -5.92
CA PHE A 383 16.28 49.13 -5.09
C PHE A 383 17.04 48.41 -3.96
N TYR A 384 16.35 47.57 -3.19
CA TYR A 384 16.97 46.86 -2.08
C TYR A 384 18.02 45.86 -2.54
N THR A 385 17.82 45.16 -3.66
CA THR A 385 18.85 44.27 -4.23
C THR A 385 20.11 45.05 -4.57
N ILE A 386 20.00 46.19 -5.28
CA ILE A 386 21.15 47.02 -5.63
C ILE A 386 21.82 47.56 -4.37
N PHE A 387 21.04 48.05 -3.41
CA PHE A 387 21.55 48.60 -2.15
C PHE A 387 22.32 47.57 -1.34
N ILE A 388 21.75 46.37 -1.13
CA ILE A 388 22.37 45.28 -0.37
C ILE A 388 23.67 44.83 -1.05
N VAL A 389 23.64 44.61 -2.38
CA VAL A 389 24.83 44.20 -3.13
C VAL A 389 25.92 45.27 -3.04
N ALA A 390 25.58 46.54 -3.25
CA ALA A 390 26.54 47.64 -3.15
C ALA A 390 27.14 47.74 -1.74
N ASN A 391 26.33 47.58 -0.70
CA ASN A 391 26.76 47.66 0.69
C ASN A 391 27.70 46.49 1.05
N ILE A 392 27.31 45.25 0.72
CA ILE A 392 28.14 44.05 0.94
C ILE A 392 29.45 44.16 0.15
N SER A 393 29.40 44.53 -1.13
CA SER A 393 30.61 44.72 -1.95
C SER A 393 31.52 45.80 -1.36
N GLY A 394 30.96 46.91 -0.87
CA GLY A 394 31.71 47.97 -0.19
C GLY A 394 32.46 47.46 1.04
N PHE A 395 31.78 46.69 1.90
CA PHE A 395 32.43 46.08 3.08
C PHE A 395 33.51 45.07 2.69
N ILE A 396 33.28 44.22 1.69
CA ILE A 396 34.28 43.26 1.20
C ILE A 396 35.51 44.01 0.67
N ILE A 397 35.33 45.05 -0.14
CA ILE A 397 36.44 45.87 -0.66
C ILE A 397 37.20 46.53 0.49
N PHE A 398 36.49 47.11 1.45
CA PHE A 398 37.11 47.72 2.63
C PHE A 398 37.96 46.73 3.42
N ILE A 399 37.43 45.53 3.70
CA ILE A 399 38.16 44.46 4.38
C ILE A 399 39.38 44.03 3.56
N MET A 400 39.24 43.86 2.25
CA MET A 400 40.35 43.47 1.37
C MET A 400 41.47 44.52 1.35
N VAL A 401 41.11 45.81 1.31
CA VAL A 401 42.07 46.92 1.37
C VAL A 401 42.77 46.98 2.72
N ASP A 402 42.03 46.82 3.83
CA ASP A 402 42.62 46.79 5.19
C ASP A 402 43.58 45.60 5.35
N LEU A 403 43.16 44.39 4.96
CA LEU A 403 44.00 43.19 4.98
C LEU A 403 45.25 43.36 4.11
N TYR A 404 45.12 43.98 2.93
CA TYR A 404 46.24 44.27 2.04
C TYR A 404 47.21 45.29 2.67
N ALA A 405 46.71 46.36 3.27
CA ALA A 405 47.51 47.37 3.96
C ALA A 405 48.25 46.78 5.17
N ARG A 406 47.60 45.94 5.97
CA ARG A 406 48.23 45.20 7.08
C ARG A 406 49.32 44.25 6.59
N ARG A 407 49.07 43.49 5.51
CA ARG A 407 50.07 42.61 4.90
C ARG A 407 51.27 43.39 4.35
N ARG A 408 51.06 44.55 3.73
CA ARG A 408 52.17 45.44 3.32
C ARG A 408 52.98 45.89 4.52
N LYS A 409 52.34 46.49 5.54
CA LYS A 409 53.03 46.96 6.76
C LYS A 409 53.83 45.83 7.45
N ALA A 410 53.27 44.63 7.54
CA ALA A 410 53.96 43.47 8.08
C ALA A 410 55.20 43.08 7.25
N LYS A 411 55.12 43.13 5.91
CA LYS A 411 56.29 42.91 5.03
C LYS A 411 57.35 44.01 5.17
N THR A 412 56.95 45.28 5.32
CA THR A 412 57.88 46.40 5.53
C THR A 412 58.58 46.29 6.87
N HIS A 413 57.85 45.98 7.95
CA HIS A 413 58.42 45.74 9.28
C HIS A 413 59.39 44.56 9.26
N LYS A 414 59.03 43.44 8.61
CA LYS A 414 59.90 42.26 8.51
C LYS A 414 61.19 42.54 7.72
N ARG A 415 61.12 43.42 6.70
CA ARG A 415 62.29 43.93 5.95
C ARG A 415 63.16 44.86 6.79
N GLN A 416 62.56 45.75 7.58
CA GLN A 416 63.30 46.63 8.49
C GLN A 416 64.01 45.82 9.58
N THR A 417 63.31 44.88 10.23
CA THR A 417 63.95 44.01 11.23
C THR A 417 65.06 43.13 10.65
N ALA A 418 64.94 42.68 9.39
CA ALA A 418 66.01 41.94 8.71
C ALA A 418 67.22 42.85 8.40
N SER A 419 66.98 44.07 7.91
CA SER A 419 68.02 45.10 7.69
C SER A 419 68.72 45.53 8.99
N ASP A 420 67.98 45.62 10.09
CA ASP A 420 68.52 46.03 11.38
C ASP A 420 69.34 44.91 12.03
N LEU A 421 69.00 43.64 11.80
CA LEU A 421 69.82 42.48 12.19
C LEU A 421 71.10 42.35 11.36
N GLU A 422 71.09 42.77 10.09
CA GLU A 422 72.27 42.75 9.21
C GLU A 422 73.26 43.90 9.52
N LYS A 423 72.80 44.98 10.16
CA LYS A 423 73.64 46.08 10.67
C LYS A 423 74.28 45.80 12.04
N VAL A 424 73.87 44.74 12.73
CA VAL A 424 74.46 44.28 13.99
C VAL A 424 75.23 42.98 13.71
N SER A 425 76.21 43.05 12.81
CA SER A 425 77.30 42.07 12.73
C SER A 425 78.58 42.77 13.24
N PRO A 426 79.30 42.21 14.22
CA PRO A 426 80.36 42.91 14.93
C PRO A 426 81.64 42.93 14.11
N ASP A 427 82.06 44.11 13.67
CA ASP A 427 83.43 44.35 13.21
C ASP A 427 84.00 45.56 13.97
N SER A 428 84.70 45.28 15.08
CA SER A 428 86.01 45.89 15.34
C SER A 428 86.75 45.11 16.44
N PRO A 429 88.02 44.70 16.19
CA PRO A 429 88.91 44.05 17.14
C PRO A 429 89.59 45.07 18.09
N GLU A 430 90.15 44.52 19.18
CA GLU A 430 91.06 45.07 20.22
C GLU A 430 91.23 46.59 20.37
#